data_AF-A0A8X7YR10-F1
#
_entry.id   AF-A0A8X7YR10-F1
#
_cell.length_a   1.000
_cell.length_b   1.000
_cell.length_c   1.000
_cell.angle_alpha   90.00
_cell.angle_beta   90.00
_cell.angle_gamma   90.00
#
_symmetry.space_group_name_H-M   'P 1'
#
loop_
_entity.id
_entity.type
_entity.pdbx_description
1 polymer ?
#
loop_
_entity_poly.entity_id
_entity_poly.type
_entity_poly.pdbx_seq_one_letter_code
_entity_poly.pdbx_strand_id
1 'polypeptide(L)'
;MGLTTTEPDTESSLLLPSTTTTTTTTNSTISQQKIPKDTFHLAYIIYFTLGLGFLLPWNAFITAVDYFSYIYPDVSVDRIFSVAYMLVGLACLVVIILFYAHKSDAYLRINLGLGLFIVALFVVPIMDAVYIKGRVGLYDGFYVTVGALALSGMADALVQGGLIGAAGELPERYMQAVVAGTAASGVLVSILRILTKAVYTQDSHGLRKSANLYFAVGIVVMAICLVFYNMAHRLPIMKYYADLKIQAVNEDEEEKGSLTGARWRSTLWEIVCSVQWYGIGIVIIYVVTLSIFPGYITEDVHSEILKDWYSIILIAGYNVFDLVGKSLTAVYLLKNAKIAIGGCFGLQMAI
;
A
#
# COMPACT_ATOMS: atom_id res chain seq x y z
N MET A 1 -50.03 14.80 -22.06
CA MET A 1 -49.15 15.81 -21.42
C MET A 1 -48.76 15.25 -20.06
N GLY A 2 -47.47 14.96 -19.83
CA GLY A 2 -46.95 14.38 -18.59
C GLY A 2 -46.08 13.13 -18.80
N LEU A 3 -44.86 13.32 -19.33
CA LEU A 3 -43.77 12.35 -19.23
C LEU A 3 -43.16 12.46 -17.83
N THR A 4 -43.01 11.33 -17.13
CA THR A 4 -42.09 11.19 -15.98
C THR A 4 -40.94 10.28 -16.42
N THR A 5 -39.77 10.89 -16.56
CA THR A 5 -38.49 10.24 -16.87
C THR A 5 -37.86 9.69 -15.60
N THR A 6 -37.64 8.38 -15.54
CA THR A 6 -36.71 7.74 -14.61
C THR A 6 -35.49 7.28 -15.42
N GLU A 7 -34.35 7.95 -15.24
CA GLU A 7 -33.05 7.51 -15.74
C GLU A 7 -32.61 6.23 -15.00
N PRO A 8 -32.05 5.22 -15.69
CA PRO A 8 -31.33 4.13 -15.07
C PRO A 8 -29.81 4.40 -15.02
N ASP A 9 -29.21 4.06 -13.89
CA ASP A 9 -27.80 4.23 -13.52
C ASP A 9 -26.81 3.63 -14.56
N THR A 10 -25.98 4.51 -15.13
CA THR A 10 -25.03 4.25 -16.24
C THR A 10 -23.71 3.60 -15.81
N GLU A 11 -23.70 2.67 -14.84
CA GLU A 11 -22.50 1.91 -14.44
C GLU A 11 -22.57 0.41 -14.75
N SER A 12 -23.74 -0.13 -15.08
CA SER A 12 -23.92 -1.59 -15.27
C SER A 12 -23.64 -2.10 -16.69
N SER A 13 -23.25 -1.24 -17.63
CA SER A 13 -23.20 -1.57 -19.06
C SER A 13 -21.80 -1.89 -19.64
N LEU A 14 -20.73 -1.84 -18.84
CA LEU A 14 -19.36 -1.98 -19.35
C LEU A 14 -18.75 -3.40 -19.28
N LEU A 15 -19.48 -4.40 -18.79
CA LEU A 15 -18.95 -5.77 -18.59
C LEU A 15 -19.59 -6.85 -19.46
N LEU A 16 -20.37 -6.51 -20.48
CA LEU A 16 -20.97 -7.52 -21.38
C LEU A 16 -20.55 -7.28 -22.84
N PRO A 17 -19.98 -8.27 -23.53
CA PRO A 17 -19.90 -8.26 -24.98
C PRO A 17 -21.33 -8.28 -25.54
N SER A 18 -21.66 -7.34 -26.41
CA SER A 18 -22.92 -7.28 -27.14
C SER A 18 -23.15 -8.58 -27.91
N THR A 19 -24.08 -9.42 -27.42
CA THR A 19 -24.40 -10.70 -28.03
C THR A 19 -25.39 -10.50 -29.17
N THR A 20 -24.92 -10.71 -30.39
CA THR A 20 -25.79 -10.96 -31.56
C THR A 20 -26.49 -12.29 -31.37
N THR A 21 -27.81 -12.27 -31.52
CA THR A 21 -28.73 -13.41 -31.35
C THR A 21 -28.38 -14.58 -32.25
N THR A 22 -27.89 -15.69 -31.68
CA THR A 22 -28.12 -17.04 -32.22
C THR A 22 -28.28 -18.02 -31.06
N THR A 23 -29.48 -18.61 -30.98
CA THR A 23 -29.90 -19.66 -30.04
C THR A 23 -28.96 -20.86 -30.05
N THR A 24 -28.30 -21.14 -28.92
CA THR A 24 -27.91 -22.51 -28.53
C THR A 24 -27.90 -22.63 -27.01
N THR A 25 -28.76 -23.51 -26.51
CA THR A 25 -29.01 -23.79 -25.11
C THR A 25 -27.81 -24.51 -24.47
N THR A 26 -27.05 -23.81 -23.63
CA THR A 26 -26.18 -24.43 -22.63
C THR A 26 -26.39 -23.71 -21.29
N ASN A 27 -26.67 -24.52 -20.27
CA ASN A 27 -27.00 -24.08 -18.92
C ASN A 27 -25.81 -23.39 -18.24
N SER A 28 -25.73 -22.07 -18.29
CA SER A 28 -24.87 -21.27 -17.41
C SER A 28 -25.69 -20.75 -16.22
N THR A 29 -25.55 -21.43 -15.09
CA THR A 29 -26.32 -21.24 -13.84
C THR A 29 -26.10 -19.90 -13.12
N ILE A 30 -25.46 -18.91 -13.75
CA ILE A 30 -25.03 -17.64 -13.11
C ILE A 30 -25.63 -16.40 -13.78
N SER A 31 -26.41 -16.57 -14.86
CA SER A 31 -27.07 -15.45 -15.54
C SER A 31 -28.15 -14.72 -14.71
N GLN A 32 -28.29 -14.99 -13.41
CA GLN A 32 -29.30 -14.38 -12.52
C GLN A 32 -28.84 -14.13 -11.07
N GLN A 33 -27.57 -14.35 -10.68
CA GLN A 33 -27.16 -14.01 -9.31
C GLN A 33 -26.94 -12.50 -9.16
N LYS A 34 -27.84 -11.84 -8.43
CA LYS A 34 -27.72 -10.42 -8.07
C LYS A 34 -26.43 -10.21 -7.28
N ILE A 35 -25.54 -9.35 -7.78
CA ILE A 35 -24.26 -9.00 -7.12
C ILE A 35 -24.55 -8.65 -5.65
N PRO A 36 -23.95 -9.36 -4.67
CA PRO A 36 -24.13 -9.04 -3.26
C PRO A 36 -23.65 -7.63 -2.99
N LYS A 37 -24.48 -6.80 -2.34
CA LYS A 37 -24.06 -5.45 -1.94
C LYS A 37 -23.05 -5.52 -0.80
N ASP A 38 -22.00 -4.70 -0.84
CA ASP A 38 -21.08 -4.50 0.28
C ASP A 38 -21.84 -3.82 1.44
N THR A 39 -22.41 -4.64 2.31
CA THR A 39 -23.26 -4.17 3.41
C THR A 39 -22.37 -3.45 4.43
N PHE A 40 -22.74 -2.22 4.80
CA PHE A 40 -21.95 -1.33 5.65
C PHE A 40 -20.57 -0.92 5.11
N HIS A 41 -20.29 -1.13 3.82
CA HIS A 41 -18.98 -0.84 3.23
C HIS A 41 -17.81 -1.56 3.92
N LEU A 42 -18.08 -2.74 4.49
CA LEU A 42 -17.11 -3.46 5.31
C LEU A 42 -15.91 -3.93 4.49
N ALA A 43 -16.13 -4.44 3.27
CA ALA A 43 -15.03 -4.80 2.37
C ALA A 43 -14.17 -3.59 2.01
N TYR A 44 -14.81 -2.44 1.75
CA TYR A 44 -14.10 -1.19 1.50
C TYR A 44 -13.22 -0.76 2.69
N ILE A 45 -13.78 -0.77 3.90
CA ILE A 45 -13.05 -0.41 5.14
C ILE A 45 -11.86 -1.35 5.35
N ILE A 46 -12.03 -2.64 5.11
CA ILE A 46 -10.94 -3.62 5.23
C ILE A 46 -9.81 -3.27 4.25
N TYR A 47 -10.12 -3.08 2.95
CA TYR A 47 -9.10 -2.79 1.94
C TYR A 47 -8.40 -1.45 2.18
N PHE A 48 -9.15 -0.43 2.64
CA PHE A 48 -8.58 0.83 3.09
C PHE A 48 -7.62 0.64 4.28
N THR A 49 -8.04 -0.14 5.28
CA THR A 49 -7.22 -0.40 6.48
C THR A 49 -5.97 -1.22 6.14
N LEU A 50 -6.06 -2.17 5.20
CA LEU A 50 -4.93 -2.94 4.71
C LEU A 50 -3.93 -2.05 3.95
N GLY A 51 -4.43 -1.12 3.13
CA GLY A 51 -3.62 -0.10 2.47
C GLY A 51 -2.86 0.80 3.45
N LEU A 52 -3.55 1.26 4.49
CA LEU A 52 -2.94 2.00 5.60
C LEU A 52 -1.87 1.17 6.30
N GLY A 53 -2.19 -0.10 6.54
CA GLY A 53 -1.36 -1.03 7.27
C GLY A 53 -0.01 -1.28 6.62
N PHE A 54 0.05 -1.68 5.35
CA PHE A 54 1.33 -2.13 4.78
C PHE A 54 2.39 -1.02 4.69
N LEU A 55 1.98 0.26 4.60
CA LEU A 55 2.93 1.39 4.58
C LEU A 55 3.32 1.89 5.98
N LEU A 56 2.53 1.54 7.01
CA LEU A 56 2.72 2.05 8.37
C LEU A 56 4.06 1.62 9.00
N PRO A 57 4.56 0.38 8.82
CA PRO A 57 5.86 -0.04 9.33
C PRO A 57 6.99 0.87 8.85
N TRP A 58 7.07 1.10 7.53
CA TRP A 58 8.03 2.02 6.95
C TRP A 58 7.92 3.42 7.55
N ASN A 59 6.69 3.95 7.62
CA ASN A 59 6.42 5.27 8.19
C ASN A 59 6.83 5.37 9.67
N ALA A 60 6.68 4.30 10.45
CA ALA A 60 7.11 4.26 11.86
C ALA A 60 8.64 4.34 11.99
N PHE A 61 9.39 3.60 11.15
CA PHE A 61 10.86 3.65 11.15
C PHE A 61 11.39 5.03 10.76
N ILE A 62 10.91 5.64 9.67
CA ILE A 62 11.38 6.96 9.23
C ILE A 62 11.03 8.06 10.23
N THR A 63 9.90 7.94 10.92
CA THR A 63 9.46 8.96 11.90
C THR A 63 10.21 8.87 13.21
N ALA A 64 10.78 7.71 13.52
CA ALA A 64 11.67 7.47 14.66
C ALA A 64 13.15 7.72 14.33
N VAL A 65 13.50 8.23 13.14
CA VAL A 65 14.90 8.47 12.74
C VAL A 65 15.62 9.39 13.70
N ASP A 66 14.94 10.37 14.29
CA ASP A 66 15.52 11.24 15.32
C ASP A 66 15.98 10.47 16.58
N TYR A 67 15.19 9.50 17.03
CA TYR A 67 15.59 8.60 18.11
C TYR A 67 16.82 7.76 17.69
N PHE A 68 16.81 7.20 16.50
CA PHE A 68 17.91 6.35 16.02
C PHE A 68 19.21 7.13 15.78
N SER A 69 19.13 8.33 15.19
CA SER A 69 20.28 9.22 15.00
C SER A 69 20.83 9.73 16.33
N TYR A 70 19.98 9.89 17.35
CA TYR A 70 20.44 10.23 18.70
C TYR A 70 21.26 9.11 19.34
N ILE A 71 20.82 7.84 19.20
CA ILE A 71 21.52 6.70 19.79
C ILE A 71 22.70 6.19 18.95
N TYR A 72 22.73 6.51 17.64
CA TYR A 72 23.76 6.13 16.66
C TYR A 72 24.30 7.35 15.89
N PRO A 73 25.05 8.27 16.55
CA PRO A 73 25.44 9.55 15.96
C PRO A 73 26.46 9.45 14.81
N ASP A 74 27.29 8.40 14.75
CA ASP A 74 28.37 8.29 13.76
C ASP A 74 27.90 7.69 12.41
N VAL A 75 26.59 7.51 12.23
CA VAL A 75 26.01 6.76 11.10
C VAL A 75 24.84 7.52 10.48
N SER A 76 24.76 7.55 9.15
CA SER A 76 23.61 8.10 8.41
C SER A 76 22.43 7.12 8.42
N VAL A 77 21.73 7.07 9.55
CA VAL A 77 20.62 6.14 9.80
C VAL A 77 19.54 6.21 8.72
N ASP A 78 19.11 7.41 8.36
CA ASP A 78 18.07 7.69 7.37
C ASP A 78 18.37 7.05 6.00
N ARG A 79 19.64 7.16 5.54
CA ARG A 79 20.09 6.63 4.25
C ARG A 79 20.15 5.11 4.29
N ILE A 80 20.75 4.55 5.33
CA ILE A 80 20.91 3.10 5.46
C ILE A 80 19.55 2.42 5.60
N PHE A 81 18.63 3.01 6.36
CA PHE A 81 17.27 2.49 6.52
C PHE A 81 16.53 2.44 5.19
N SER A 82 16.61 3.53 4.42
CA SER A 82 15.99 3.63 3.09
C SER A 82 16.56 2.60 2.12
N VAL A 83 17.89 2.48 2.05
CA VAL A 83 18.57 1.52 1.16
C VAL A 83 18.22 0.09 1.54
N ALA A 84 18.29 -0.26 2.83
CA ALA A 84 18.01 -1.62 3.30
C ALA A 84 16.56 -2.03 3.02
N TYR A 85 15.59 -1.19 3.35
CA TYR A 85 14.17 -1.46 3.14
C TYR A 85 13.85 -1.59 1.65
N MET A 86 14.23 -0.59 0.84
CA MET A 86 13.85 -0.50 -0.57
C MET A 86 14.53 -1.57 -1.43
N LEU A 87 15.83 -1.84 -1.23
CA LEU A 87 16.54 -2.86 -2.01
C LEU A 87 16.04 -4.26 -1.70
N VAL A 88 15.83 -4.58 -0.41
CA VAL A 88 15.30 -5.89 -0.03
C VAL A 88 13.88 -6.05 -0.53
N GLY A 89 13.03 -5.03 -0.35
CA GLY A 89 11.66 -5.05 -0.88
C GLY A 89 11.60 -5.25 -2.39
N LEU A 90 12.38 -4.48 -3.15
CA LEU A 90 12.44 -4.61 -4.61
C LEU A 90 12.96 -5.99 -5.05
N ALA A 91 14.05 -6.47 -4.45
CA ALA A 91 14.61 -7.79 -4.77
C ALA A 91 13.60 -8.91 -4.47
N CYS A 92 12.95 -8.87 -3.30
CA CYS A 92 11.91 -9.82 -2.92
C CYS A 92 10.72 -9.75 -3.89
N LEU A 93 10.26 -8.56 -4.27
CA LEU A 93 9.14 -8.39 -5.19
C LEU A 93 9.46 -8.99 -6.57
N VAL A 94 10.66 -8.73 -7.10
CA VAL A 94 11.12 -9.30 -8.38
C VAL A 94 11.18 -10.83 -8.31
N VAL A 95 11.73 -11.39 -7.23
CA VAL A 95 11.78 -12.85 -7.04
C VAL A 95 10.38 -13.45 -6.96
N ILE A 96 9.46 -12.80 -6.24
CA ILE A 96 8.07 -13.24 -6.13
C ILE A 96 7.42 -13.26 -7.52
N ILE A 97 7.51 -12.17 -8.29
CA ILE A 97 6.89 -12.06 -9.62
C ILE A 97 7.44 -13.10 -10.59
N LEU A 98 8.77 -13.29 -10.64
CA LEU A 98 9.42 -14.15 -11.63
C LEU A 98 9.28 -15.65 -11.34
N PHE A 99 9.25 -16.04 -10.06
CA PHE A 99 9.36 -17.47 -9.68
C PHE A 99 8.17 -18.00 -8.89
N TYR A 100 7.51 -17.18 -8.07
CA TYR A 100 6.50 -17.64 -7.11
C TYR A 100 5.08 -17.17 -7.38
N ALA A 101 4.87 -16.16 -8.22
CA ALA A 101 3.55 -15.54 -8.41
C ALA A 101 2.46 -16.52 -8.89
N HIS A 102 2.78 -17.46 -9.79
CA HIS A 102 1.83 -18.49 -10.25
C HIS A 102 1.75 -19.72 -9.32
N LYS A 103 2.66 -19.86 -8.36
CA LYS A 103 2.75 -21.03 -7.45
C LYS A 103 2.24 -20.75 -6.04
N SER A 104 2.10 -19.48 -5.66
CA SER A 104 1.82 -19.06 -4.30
C SER A 104 0.47 -18.36 -4.20
N ASP A 105 -0.33 -18.84 -3.26
CA ASP A 105 -1.61 -18.22 -2.94
C ASP A 105 -1.38 -16.80 -2.39
N ALA A 106 -2.17 -15.84 -2.87
CA ALA A 106 -2.20 -14.48 -2.33
C ALA A 106 -2.53 -14.47 -0.84
N TYR A 107 -3.41 -15.38 -0.38
CA TYR A 107 -3.78 -15.52 1.02
C TYR A 107 -2.59 -15.82 1.93
N LEU A 108 -1.74 -16.75 1.53
CA LEU A 108 -0.55 -17.13 2.28
C LEU A 108 0.49 -16.01 2.27
N ARG A 109 0.72 -15.38 1.11
CA ARG A 109 1.68 -14.27 0.97
C ARG A 109 1.32 -13.10 1.88
N ILE A 110 0.06 -12.66 1.87
CA ILE A 110 -0.38 -11.51 2.66
C ILE A 110 -0.33 -11.83 4.16
N ASN A 111 -0.85 -12.98 4.60
CA ASN A 111 -0.80 -13.35 6.02
C ASN A 111 0.63 -13.52 6.54
N LEU A 112 1.51 -14.14 5.73
CA LEU A 112 2.93 -14.26 6.06
C LEU A 112 3.58 -12.87 6.20
N GLY A 113 3.37 -12.00 5.21
CA GLY A 113 3.92 -10.64 5.24
C GLY A 113 3.40 -9.81 6.43
N LEU A 114 2.10 -9.86 6.74
CA LEU A 114 1.54 -9.21 7.93
C LEU A 114 2.14 -9.76 9.23
N GLY A 115 2.36 -11.08 9.32
CA GLY A 115 3.07 -11.69 10.45
C GLY A 115 4.52 -11.22 10.56
N LEU A 116 5.25 -11.15 9.45
CA LEU A 116 6.62 -10.65 9.40
C LEU A 116 6.71 -9.16 9.81
N PHE A 117 5.74 -8.33 9.42
CA PHE A 117 5.67 -6.94 9.90
C PHE A 117 5.51 -6.84 11.41
N ILE A 118 4.63 -7.65 12.01
CA ILE A 118 4.46 -7.68 13.47
C ILE A 118 5.79 -8.03 14.13
N VAL A 119 6.46 -9.09 13.67
CA VAL A 119 7.77 -9.50 14.19
C VAL A 119 8.79 -8.37 14.07
N ALA A 120 8.91 -7.76 12.89
CA ALA A 120 9.87 -6.68 12.64
C ALA A 120 9.61 -5.46 13.54
N LEU A 121 8.35 -5.06 13.74
CA LEU A 121 8.00 -3.93 14.59
C LEU A 121 8.21 -4.20 16.08
N PHE A 122 8.11 -5.46 16.53
CA PHE A 122 8.44 -5.83 17.91
C PHE A 122 9.93 -5.78 18.22
N VAL A 123 10.81 -5.93 17.21
CA VAL A 123 12.27 -5.93 17.43
C VAL A 123 12.72 -4.65 18.14
N VAL A 124 12.27 -3.48 17.69
CA VAL A 124 12.75 -2.19 18.23
C VAL A 124 12.35 -1.98 19.70
N PRO A 125 11.06 -2.08 20.10
CA PRO A 125 10.68 -1.96 21.51
C PRO A 125 11.34 -3.00 22.42
N ILE A 126 11.52 -4.24 21.95
CA ILE A 126 12.17 -5.30 22.73
C ILE A 126 13.66 -4.99 22.92
N MET A 127 14.35 -4.59 21.84
CA MET A 127 15.76 -4.19 21.90
C MET A 127 15.97 -2.98 22.81
N ASP A 128 15.07 -2.00 22.75
CA ASP A 128 15.08 -0.84 23.62
C ASP A 128 14.88 -1.22 25.10
N ALA A 129 13.95 -2.13 25.39
CA ALA A 129 13.65 -2.57 26.76
C ALA A 129 14.75 -3.46 27.37
N VAL A 130 15.30 -4.39 26.61
CA VAL A 130 16.19 -5.45 27.13
C VAL A 130 17.67 -5.08 27.00
N TYR A 131 18.07 -4.46 25.89
CA TYR A 131 19.49 -4.27 25.54
C TYR A 131 19.93 -2.81 25.60
N ILE A 132 19.34 -1.94 24.76
CA ILE A 132 19.81 -0.55 24.57
C ILE A 132 19.57 0.26 25.84
N LYS A 133 18.37 0.18 26.44
CA LYS A 133 17.99 0.92 27.66
C LYS A 133 18.32 2.42 27.60
N GLY A 134 18.30 3.02 26.41
CA GLY A 134 18.66 4.42 26.17
C GLY A 134 20.16 4.74 26.15
N ARG A 135 21.05 3.73 26.13
CA ARG A 135 22.50 3.93 26.00
C ARG A 135 22.87 4.26 24.56
N VAL A 136 23.71 5.28 24.38
CA VAL A 136 24.21 5.74 23.08
C VAL A 136 25.45 4.93 22.67
N GLY A 137 25.61 4.65 21.38
CA GLY A 137 26.82 4.02 20.82
C GLY A 137 26.84 2.47 20.84
N LEU A 138 25.71 1.81 21.12
CA LEU A 138 25.59 0.35 21.05
C LEU A 138 25.26 -0.13 19.63
N TYR A 139 26.26 -0.15 18.76
CA TYR A 139 26.10 -0.44 17.33
C TYR A 139 25.56 -1.84 17.00
N ASP A 140 25.68 -2.82 17.90
CA ASP A 140 25.01 -4.12 17.71
C ASP A 140 23.48 -3.96 17.58
N GLY A 141 22.89 -3.03 18.33
CA GLY A 141 21.46 -2.72 18.24
C GLY A 141 21.08 -2.07 16.90
N PHE A 142 22.01 -1.33 16.31
CA PHE A 142 21.82 -0.73 14.99
C PHE A 142 21.72 -1.82 13.91
N TYR A 143 22.65 -2.78 13.90
CA TYR A 143 22.61 -3.89 12.93
C TYR A 143 21.36 -4.74 13.05
N VAL A 144 20.89 -5.00 14.28
CA VAL A 144 19.62 -5.70 14.51
C VAL A 144 18.43 -4.90 13.97
N THR A 145 18.43 -3.57 14.14
CA THR A 145 17.40 -2.68 13.61
C THR A 145 17.39 -2.67 12.08
N VAL A 146 18.57 -2.63 11.44
CA VAL A 146 18.70 -2.75 9.99
C VAL A 146 18.18 -4.11 9.50
N GLY A 147 18.44 -5.19 10.25
CA GLY A 147 17.84 -6.50 9.99
C GLY A 147 16.30 -6.49 10.04
N ALA A 148 15.72 -5.81 11.03
CA ALA A 148 14.26 -5.63 11.13
C ALA A 148 13.68 -4.79 9.97
N LEU A 149 14.42 -3.80 9.48
CA LEU A 149 14.06 -3.03 8.28
C LEU A 149 14.09 -3.89 7.01
N ALA A 150 15.12 -4.71 6.83
CA ALA A 150 15.18 -5.65 5.72
C ALA A 150 14.02 -6.66 5.80
N LEU A 151 13.70 -7.16 7.00
CA LEU A 151 12.53 -8.02 7.23
C LEU A 151 11.22 -7.30 6.88
N SER A 152 11.10 -6.02 7.22
CA SER A 152 9.96 -5.18 6.87
C SER A 152 9.86 -4.97 5.35
N GLY A 153 10.96 -4.75 4.65
CA GLY A 153 10.97 -4.64 3.18
C GLY A 153 10.50 -5.92 2.50
N MET A 154 10.94 -7.09 3.01
CA MET A 154 10.46 -8.38 2.53
C MET A 154 8.96 -8.60 2.83
N ALA A 155 8.52 -8.22 4.03
CA ALA A 155 7.11 -8.25 4.41
C ALA A 155 6.26 -7.36 3.49
N ASP A 156 6.75 -6.16 3.17
CA ASP A 156 6.11 -5.21 2.27
C ASP A 156 5.95 -5.80 0.86
N ALA A 157 7.01 -6.39 0.30
CA ALA A 157 6.95 -7.05 -1.00
C ALA A 157 5.86 -8.15 -1.05
N LEU A 158 5.70 -8.91 0.03
CA LEU A 158 4.68 -9.95 0.16
C LEU A 158 3.26 -9.35 0.26
N VAL A 159 3.06 -8.36 1.15
CA VAL A 159 1.74 -7.76 1.40
C VAL A 159 1.33 -6.85 0.26
N GLN A 160 2.16 -5.88 -0.13
CA GLN A 160 1.86 -4.91 -1.17
C GLN A 160 1.59 -5.60 -2.50
N GLY A 161 2.47 -6.51 -2.92
CA GLY A 161 2.30 -7.26 -4.18
C GLY A 161 1.05 -8.15 -4.15
N GLY A 162 0.81 -8.85 -3.04
CA GLY A 162 -0.38 -9.69 -2.88
C GLY A 162 -1.68 -8.89 -2.84
N LEU A 163 -1.70 -7.79 -2.08
CA LEU A 163 -2.90 -6.99 -1.83
C LEU A 163 -3.31 -6.18 -3.05
N ILE A 164 -2.36 -5.55 -3.74
CA ILE A 164 -2.63 -4.83 -5.00
C ILE A 164 -3.09 -5.84 -6.07
N GLY A 165 -2.46 -7.01 -6.15
CA GLY A 165 -2.92 -8.09 -7.04
C GLY A 165 -4.36 -8.50 -6.74
N ALA A 166 -4.69 -8.78 -5.47
CA ALA A 166 -6.04 -9.16 -5.06
C ALA A 166 -7.07 -8.03 -5.26
N ALA A 167 -6.68 -6.77 -5.04
CA ALA A 167 -7.57 -5.62 -5.27
C ALA A 167 -7.83 -5.37 -6.76
N GLY A 168 -6.87 -5.71 -7.63
CA GLY A 168 -7.02 -5.59 -9.09
C GLY A 168 -8.01 -6.60 -9.69
N GLU A 169 -8.35 -7.66 -8.96
CA GLU A 169 -9.38 -8.64 -9.33
C GLU A 169 -10.79 -8.21 -8.91
N LEU A 170 -10.89 -7.15 -8.09
CA LEU A 170 -12.13 -6.61 -7.56
C LEU A 170 -12.51 -5.32 -8.31
N PRO A 171 -13.77 -4.85 -8.17
CA PRO A 171 -14.17 -3.54 -8.71
C PRO A 171 -13.21 -2.41 -8.31
N GLU A 172 -13.04 -1.42 -9.19
CA GLU A 172 -12.07 -0.32 -9.08
C GLU A 172 -12.08 0.38 -7.71
N ARG A 173 -13.27 0.47 -7.09
CA ARG A 173 -13.46 1.04 -5.75
C ARG A 173 -12.56 0.41 -4.67
N TYR A 174 -12.26 -0.89 -4.74
CA TYR A 174 -11.41 -1.56 -3.75
C TYR A 174 -9.93 -1.27 -3.97
N MET A 175 -9.48 -1.18 -5.23
CA MET A 175 -8.14 -0.70 -5.55
C MET A 175 -7.94 0.73 -5.04
N GLN A 176 -8.93 1.60 -5.30
CA GLN A 176 -8.94 2.96 -4.79
C GLN A 176 -8.85 2.99 -3.25
N ALA A 177 -9.60 2.13 -2.55
CA ALA A 177 -9.55 2.03 -1.09
C ALA A 177 -8.13 1.72 -0.60
N VAL A 178 -7.46 0.74 -1.19
CA VAL A 178 -6.08 0.37 -0.85
C VAL A 178 -5.14 1.55 -1.06
N VAL A 179 -5.20 2.19 -2.24
CA VAL A 179 -4.33 3.33 -2.57
C VAL A 179 -4.58 4.50 -1.64
N ALA A 180 -5.83 4.86 -1.34
CA ALA A 180 -6.15 5.92 -0.38
C ALA A 180 -5.69 5.57 1.04
N GLY A 181 -5.80 4.30 1.44
CA GLY A 181 -5.27 3.78 2.70
C GLY A 181 -3.78 4.09 2.86
N THR A 182 -2.98 3.91 1.80
CA THR A 182 -1.53 4.22 1.86
C THR A 182 -1.25 5.65 2.29
N ALA A 183 -2.03 6.61 1.79
CA ALA A 183 -1.89 8.02 2.16
C ALA A 183 -2.39 8.32 3.57
N ALA A 184 -3.44 7.61 4.00
CA ALA A 184 -3.94 7.71 5.37
C ALA A 184 -2.89 7.26 6.39
N SER A 185 -2.01 6.33 6.02
CA SER A 185 -0.82 5.97 6.82
C SER A 185 0.10 7.17 7.08
N GLY A 186 0.39 7.96 6.04
CA GLY A 186 1.21 9.17 6.16
C GLY A 186 0.55 10.23 7.04
N VAL A 187 -0.77 10.42 6.92
CA VAL A 187 -1.54 11.35 7.78
C VAL A 187 -1.52 10.88 9.23
N LEU A 188 -1.77 9.59 9.49
CA LEU A 188 -1.73 9.02 10.83
C LEU A 188 -0.37 9.26 11.50
N VAL A 189 0.71 9.00 10.77
CA VAL A 189 2.06 9.19 11.30
C VAL A 189 2.42 10.66 11.48
N SER A 190 1.94 11.54 10.59
CA SER A 190 2.08 12.99 10.79
C SER A 190 1.37 13.47 12.05
N ILE A 191 0.15 12.98 12.31
CA ILE A 191 -0.58 13.27 13.56
C ILE A 191 0.20 12.76 14.76
N LEU A 192 0.69 11.51 14.71
CA LEU A 192 1.52 10.95 15.78
C LEU A 192 2.75 11.81 16.04
N ARG A 193 3.46 12.24 14.98
CA ARG A 193 4.65 13.09 15.07
C ARG A 193 4.38 14.46 15.69
N ILE A 194 3.26 15.08 15.32
CA ILE A 194 2.83 16.37 15.90
C ILE A 194 2.51 16.18 17.38
N LEU A 195 1.75 15.13 17.73
CA LEU A 195 1.36 14.85 19.11
C LEU A 195 2.56 14.52 20.00
N THR A 196 3.46 13.64 19.56
CA THR A 196 4.65 13.28 20.33
C THR A 196 5.57 14.47 20.53
N LYS A 197 5.77 15.31 19.51
CA LYS A 197 6.58 16.53 19.65
C LYS A 197 5.93 17.56 20.58
N ALA A 198 4.61 17.66 20.60
CA ALA A 198 3.88 18.57 21.48
C ALA A 198 3.86 18.08 22.94
N VAL A 199 3.78 16.76 23.16
CA VAL A 199 3.58 16.15 24.48
C VAL A 199 4.90 15.74 25.14
N TYR A 200 5.86 15.23 24.37
CA TYR A 200 7.13 14.74 24.90
C TYR A 200 8.26 15.75 24.74
N THR A 201 9.13 15.77 25.75
CA THR A 201 10.39 16.49 25.73
C THR A 201 11.27 16.01 24.58
N GLN A 202 12.01 16.92 23.93
CA GLN A 202 12.93 16.57 22.85
C GLN A 202 14.31 16.17 23.41
N ASP A 203 14.30 15.43 24.51
CA ASP A 203 15.46 14.82 25.15
C ASP A 203 15.48 13.30 24.86
N SER A 204 16.56 12.62 25.24
CA SER A 204 16.74 11.18 24.99
C SER A 204 15.56 10.33 25.46
N HIS A 205 14.99 10.67 26.61
CA HIS A 205 13.87 9.96 27.20
C HIS A 205 12.55 10.20 26.46
N GLY A 206 12.28 11.44 26.04
CA GLY A 206 11.08 11.74 25.27
C GLY A 206 11.15 11.22 23.83
N LEU A 207 12.31 11.24 23.17
CA LEU A 207 12.52 10.59 21.87
C LEU A 207 12.30 9.08 21.94
N ARG A 208 12.83 8.43 22.97
CA ARG A 208 12.61 7.01 23.24
C ARG A 208 11.13 6.67 23.43
N LYS A 209 10.40 7.46 24.23
CA LYS A 209 8.95 7.29 24.42
C LYS A 209 8.17 7.49 23.12
N SER A 210 8.58 8.47 22.32
CA SER A 210 7.97 8.75 21.01
C SER A 210 8.16 7.58 20.05
N ALA A 211 9.38 7.06 19.93
CA ALA A 211 9.69 5.88 19.11
C ALA A 211 8.85 4.67 19.55
N ASN A 212 8.86 4.34 20.85
CA ASN A 212 8.07 3.23 21.37
C ASN A 212 6.56 3.38 21.10
N LEU A 213 6.03 4.60 21.13
CA LEU A 213 4.64 4.87 20.75
C LEU A 213 4.38 4.60 19.27
N TYR A 214 5.26 5.05 18.36
CA TYR A 214 5.11 4.81 16.93
C TYR A 214 5.08 3.31 16.60
N PHE A 215 6.03 2.55 17.15
CA PHE A 215 6.08 1.09 16.97
C PHE A 215 4.87 0.39 17.60
N ALA A 216 4.42 0.82 18.78
CA ALA A 216 3.23 0.25 19.43
C ALA A 216 1.95 0.46 18.59
N VAL A 217 1.74 1.67 18.07
CA VAL A 217 0.60 1.96 17.17
C VAL A 217 0.71 1.11 15.90
N GLY A 218 1.91 1.00 15.32
CA GLY A 218 2.18 0.13 14.18
C GLY A 218 1.77 -1.32 14.42
N ILE A 219 2.19 -1.91 15.55
CA ILE A 219 1.87 -3.29 15.93
C ILE A 219 0.37 -3.50 16.08
N VAL A 220 -0.32 -2.58 16.76
CA VAL A 220 -1.78 -2.67 16.96
C VAL A 220 -2.51 -2.63 15.61
N VAL A 221 -2.14 -1.70 14.72
CA VAL A 221 -2.72 -1.63 13.38
C VAL A 221 -2.39 -2.90 12.58
N MET A 222 -1.18 -3.46 12.67
CA MET A 222 -0.83 -4.70 11.96
C MET A 222 -1.68 -5.88 12.44
N ALA A 223 -1.93 -5.97 13.75
CA ALA A 223 -2.82 -7.00 14.30
C ALA A 223 -4.26 -6.83 13.77
N ILE A 224 -4.75 -5.58 13.69
CA ILE A 224 -6.06 -5.28 13.09
C ILE A 224 -6.08 -5.69 11.61
N CYS A 225 -5.05 -5.34 10.83
CA CYS A 225 -4.93 -5.72 9.43
C CYS A 225 -4.94 -7.25 9.25
N LEU A 226 -4.23 -8.00 10.10
CA LEU A 226 -4.24 -9.45 10.08
C LEU A 226 -5.66 -10.01 10.30
N VAL A 227 -6.36 -9.54 11.33
CA VAL A 227 -7.75 -9.96 11.60
C VAL A 227 -8.67 -9.61 10.43
N PHE A 228 -8.57 -8.37 9.92
CA PHE A 228 -9.40 -7.88 8.83
C PHE A 228 -9.20 -8.65 7.53
N TYR A 229 -7.96 -8.98 7.17
CA TYR A 229 -7.69 -9.77 5.96
C TYR A 229 -8.30 -11.17 6.04
N ASN A 230 -8.17 -11.83 7.20
CA ASN A 230 -8.78 -13.14 7.43
C ASN A 230 -10.32 -13.08 7.44
N MET A 231 -10.89 -11.98 7.92
CA MET A 231 -12.33 -11.73 7.90
C MET A 231 -12.86 -11.44 6.48
N ALA A 232 -12.09 -10.75 5.65
CA ALA A 232 -12.50 -10.37 4.29
C ALA A 232 -12.95 -11.57 3.45
N HIS A 233 -12.26 -12.69 3.55
CA HIS A 233 -12.55 -13.93 2.83
C HIS A 233 -13.90 -14.56 3.22
N ARG A 234 -14.45 -14.18 4.37
CA ARG A 234 -15.75 -14.65 4.84
C ARG A 234 -16.91 -13.81 4.29
N LEU A 235 -16.65 -12.62 3.75
CA LEU A 235 -17.68 -11.71 3.27
C LEU A 235 -18.36 -12.25 1.99
N PRO A 236 -19.69 -12.10 1.85
CA PRO A 236 -20.43 -12.59 0.68
C PRO A 236 -19.96 -12.00 -0.64
N ILE A 237 -19.62 -10.71 -0.66
CA ILE A 237 -19.12 -10.04 -1.87
C ILE A 237 -17.76 -10.58 -2.31
N MET A 238 -16.87 -10.90 -1.37
CA MET A 238 -15.56 -11.46 -1.70
C MET A 238 -15.66 -12.88 -2.22
N LYS A 239 -16.55 -13.69 -1.64
CA LYS A 239 -16.85 -15.04 -2.14
C LYS A 239 -17.40 -15.00 -3.57
N TYR A 240 -18.32 -14.08 -3.84
CA TYR A 240 -18.89 -13.91 -5.18
C TYR A 240 -17.81 -13.62 -6.25
N TYR A 241 -16.92 -12.67 -5.99
CA TYR A 241 -15.82 -12.37 -6.94
C TYR A 241 -14.77 -13.50 -7.00
N ALA A 242 -14.51 -14.20 -5.90
CA ALA A 242 -13.64 -15.36 -5.90
C ALA A 242 -14.21 -16.52 -6.75
N ASP A 243 -15.50 -16.81 -6.63
CA ASP A 243 -16.17 -17.86 -7.42
C ASP A 243 -16.17 -17.51 -8.91
N LEU A 244 -16.41 -16.24 -9.26
CA LEU A 244 -16.36 -15.75 -10.64
C LEU A 244 -14.96 -15.90 -11.24
N LYS A 245 -13.92 -15.61 -10.45
CA LYS A 245 -12.52 -15.82 -10.85
C LYS A 245 -12.21 -17.29 -11.11
N ILE A 246 -12.62 -18.18 -10.20
CA ILE A 246 -12.37 -19.63 -10.35
C ILE A 246 -12.99 -20.14 -11.66
N GLN A 247 -14.20 -19.67 -12.01
CA GLN A 247 -14.84 -20.04 -13.26
C GLN A 247 -14.06 -19.53 -14.48
N ALA A 248 -13.67 -18.26 -14.50
CA ALA A 248 -12.88 -17.70 -15.60
C ALA A 248 -11.52 -18.41 -15.79
N VAL A 249 -10.88 -18.84 -14.70
CA VAL A 249 -9.64 -19.62 -14.75
C VAL A 249 -9.90 -21.01 -15.31
N ASN A 250 -10.96 -21.70 -14.86
CA ASN A 250 -11.30 -23.03 -15.36
C ASN A 250 -11.63 -22.99 -16.86
N GLU A 251 -12.38 -21.97 -17.31
CA GLU A 251 -12.68 -21.77 -18.74
C GLU A 251 -11.40 -21.54 -19.56
N ASP A 252 -10.44 -20.73 -19.08
CA ASP A 252 -9.16 -20.51 -19.76
C ASP A 252 -8.26 -21.77 -19.76
N GLU A 253 -8.31 -22.57 -18.69
CA GLU A 253 -7.62 -23.87 -18.63
C GLU A 253 -8.23 -24.90 -19.59
N GLU A 254 -9.55 -24.92 -19.76
CA GLU A 254 -10.23 -25.77 -20.73
C GLU A 254 -9.90 -25.37 -22.18
N GLU A 255 -9.86 -24.06 -22.49
CA GLU A 255 -9.56 -23.58 -23.84
C GLU A 255 -8.07 -23.69 -24.22
N LYS A 256 -7.18 -23.33 -23.29
CA LYS A 256 -5.76 -23.08 -23.60
C LYS A 256 -4.80 -24.01 -22.85
N GLY A 257 -5.32 -24.93 -22.04
CA GLY A 257 -4.56 -25.84 -21.20
C GLY A 257 -3.94 -25.18 -19.97
N SER A 258 -3.27 -25.96 -19.12
CA SER A 258 -2.68 -25.48 -17.86
C SER A 258 -1.61 -24.40 -18.08
N LEU A 259 -1.52 -23.45 -17.14
CA LEU A 259 -0.57 -22.35 -17.18
C LEU A 259 0.88 -22.82 -16.93
N THR A 260 1.61 -23.18 -17.99
CA THR A 260 3.04 -23.53 -17.89
C THR A 260 3.91 -22.32 -17.57
N GLY A 261 5.11 -22.54 -17.02
CA GLY A 261 6.03 -21.44 -16.66
C GLY A 261 6.48 -20.57 -17.84
N ALA A 262 6.58 -21.13 -19.05
CA ALA A 262 6.90 -20.37 -20.26
C ALA A 262 5.71 -19.52 -20.72
N ARG A 263 4.49 -20.08 -20.69
CA ARG A 263 3.26 -19.35 -21.02
C ARG A 263 3.01 -18.21 -20.03
N TRP A 264 3.20 -18.45 -18.73
CA TRP A 264 3.13 -17.42 -17.69
C TRP A 264 4.04 -16.23 -18.00
N ARG A 265 5.29 -16.48 -18.40
CA ARG A 265 6.24 -15.42 -18.73
C ARG A 265 5.82 -14.63 -19.97
N SER A 266 5.27 -15.29 -20.99
CA SER A 266 4.74 -14.62 -22.18
C SER A 266 3.57 -13.70 -21.81
N THR A 267 2.60 -14.21 -21.06
CA THR A 267 1.44 -13.44 -20.60
C THR A 267 1.86 -12.27 -19.71
N LEU A 268 2.81 -12.47 -18.79
CA LEU A 268 3.37 -11.38 -17.99
C LEU A 268 4.00 -10.29 -18.86
N TRP A 269 4.76 -10.67 -19.89
CA TRP A 269 5.38 -9.71 -20.79
C TRP A 269 4.34 -8.91 -21.56
N GLU A 270 3.30 -9.57 -22.07
CA GLU A 270 2.17 -8.91 -22.74
C GLU A 270 1.46 -7.90 -21.84
N ILE A 271 1.19 -8.28 -20.58
CA ILE A 271 0.58 -7.39 -19.57
C ILE A 271 1.48 -6.19 -19.30
N VAL A 272 2.78 -6.41 -19.08
CA VAL A 272 3.74 -5.30 -18.85
C VAL A 272 3.75 -4.35 -20.04
N CYS A 273 3.76 -4.87 -21.27
CA CYS A 273 3.67 -4.05 -22.48
C CYS A 273 2.35 -3.29 -22.60
N SER A 274 1.23 -3.85 -22.15
CA SER A 274 -0.07 -3.19 -22.23
C SER A 274 -0.20 -2.03 -21.23
N VAL A 275 0.41 -2.13 -20.04
CA VAL A 275 0.31 -1.11 -18.98
C VAL A 275 1.53 -0.21 -18.85
N GLN A 276 2.53 -0.37 -19.71
CA GLN A 276 3.84 0.31 -19.61
C GLN A 276 3.74 1.83 -19.41
N TRP A 277 2.80 2.51 -20.08
CA TRP A 277 2.66 3.96 -19.99
C TRP A 277 2.14 4.43 -18.64
N TYR A 278 1.23 3.68 -18.01
CA TYR A 278 0.80 3.94 -16.64
C TYR A 278 1.94 3.69 -15.67
N GLY A 279 2.69 2.60 -15.86
CA GLY A 279 3.86 2.27 -15.05
C GLY A 279 4.94 3.36 -15.10
N ILE A 280 5.29 3.84 -16.31
CA ILE A 280 6.24 4.94 -16.50
C ILE A 280 5.73 6.22 -15.82
N GLY A 281 4.46 6.56 -15.97
CA GLY A 281 3.87 7.72 -15.30
C GLY A 281 3.98 7.64 -13.78
N ILE A 282 3.68 6.49 -13.19
CA ILE A 282 3.82 6.25 -11.74
C ILE A 282 5.29 6.38 -11.31
N VAL A 283 6.23 5.78 -12.05
CA VAL A 283 7.67 5.87 -11.74
C VAL A 283 8.12 7.33 -11.72
N ILE A 284 7.72 8.13 -12.72
CA ILE A 284 8.09 9.56 -12.78
C ILE A 284 7.50 10.33 -11.60
N ILE A 285 6.21 10.09 -11.26
CA ILE A 285 5.58 10.70 -10.08
C ILE A 285 6.39 10.38 -8.83
N TYR A 286 6.79 9.12 -8.62
CA TYR A 286 7.57 8.74 -7.44
C TYR A 286 9.00 9.26 -7.46
N VAL A 287 9.65 9.35 -8.62
CA VAL A 287 10.99 9.94 -8.74
C VAL A 287 10.97 11.42 -8.32
N VAL A 288 10.01 12.19 -8.84
CA VAL A 288 9.86 13.62 -8.48
C VAL A 288 9.42 13.77 -7.02
N THR A 289 8.52 12.91 -6.55
CA THR A 289 8.06 12.96 -5.16
C THR A 289 9.21 12.65 -4.20
N LEU A 290 9.99 11.59 -4.44
CA LEU A 290 11.07 11.15 -3.55
C LEU A 290 12.33 12.02 -3.64
N SER A 291 12.53 12.77 -4.73
CA SER A 291 13.60 13.77 -4.81
C SER A 291 13.32 14.99 -3.94
N ILE A 292 12.05 15.33 -3.72
CA ILE A 292 11.64 16.47 -2.90
C ILE A 292 11.32 16.02 -1.45
N PHE A 293 10.51 14.98 -1.30
CA PHE A 293 10.01 14.50 -0.01
C PHE A 293 10.65 13.15 0.39
N PRO A 294 11.11 12.98 1.64
CA PRO A 294 11.19 13.98 2.70
C PRO A 294 12.49 14.81 2.67
N GLY A 295 13.55 14.33 2.01
CA GLY A 295 14.93 14.82 2.17
C GLY A 295 15.10 16.33 1.98
N TYR A 296 14.73 16.85 0.81
CA TYR A 296 14.86 18.28 0.50
C TYR A 296 14.03 19.15 1.47
N ILE A 297 12.80 18.75 1.78
CA ILE A 297 11.93 19.47 2.73
C ILE A 297 12.52 19.52 4.14
N THR A 298 13.24 18.48 4.57
CA THR A 298 13.83 18.39 5.91
C THR A 298 15.21 19.03 6.02
N GLU A 299 16.03 18.95 4.97
CA GLU A 299 17.44 19.40 5.02
C GLU A 299 17.64 20.82 4.48
N ASP A 300 16.87 21.26 3.49
CA ASP A 300 17.15 22.52 2.78
C ASP A 300 16.14 23.63 3.09
N VAL A 301 14.92 23.30 3.55
CA VAL A 301 13.88 24.29 3.78
C VAL A 301 13.76 24.64 5.27
N HIS A 302 14.14 25.87 5.61
CA HIS A 302 14.18 26.35 6.99
C HIS A 302 13.29 27.57 7.20
N SER A 303 12.71 27.69 8.39
CA SER A 303 11.96 28.87 8.83
C SER A 303 12.51 29.37 10.15
N GLU A 304 12.89 30.65 10.22
CA GLU A 304 13.37 31.25 11.47
C GLU A 304 12.29 31.30 12.56
N ILE A 305 11.03 31.41 12.16
CA ILE A 305 9.88 31.53 13.06
C ILE A 305 9.46 30.15 13.59
N LEU A 306 9.34 29.16 12.69
CA LEU A 306 8.79 27.85 13.03
C LEU A 306 9.88 26.80 13.37
N LYS A 307 11.15 27.05 13.04
CA LYS A 307 12.28 26.12 13.28
C LYS A 307 11.90 24.69 12.84
N ASP A 308 12.20 23.70 13.67
CA ASP A 308 11.91 22.28 13.46
C ASP A 308 10.40 21.94 13.38
N TRP A 309 9.48 22.88 13.65
CA TRP A 309 8.04 22.67 13.41
C TRP A 309 7.68 22.87 11.96
N TYR A 310 8.48 23.63 11.21
CA TYR A 310 8.19 23.95 9.82
C TYR A 310 8.15 22.69 8.94
N SER A 311 9.22 21.89 8.97
CA SER A 311 9.30 20.65 8.20
C SER A 311 8.19 19.66 8.59
N ILE A 312 7.80 19.60 9.88
CA ILE A 312 6.72 18.73 10.35
C ILE A 312 5.36 19.16 9.78
N ILE A 313 5.08 20.47 9.77
CA ILE A 313 3.83 21.00 9.21
C ILE A 313 3.79 20.81 7.69
N LEU A 314 4.92 21.00 6.99
CA LEU A 314 5.01 20.73 5.55
C LEU A 314 4.76 19.25 5.22
N ILE A 315 5.39 18.34 5.97
CA ILE A 315 5.18 16.88 5.82
C ILE A 315 3.72 16.52 6.09
N ALA A 316 3.11 17.11 7.12
CA ALA A 316 1.69 16.89 7.42
C ALA A 316 0.79 17.42 6.30
N GLY A 317 1.08 18.61 5.77
CA GLY A 317 0.38 19.17 4.62
C GLY A 317 0.47 18.27 3.40
N TYR A 318 1.67 17.83 3.04
CA TYR A 318 1.90 16.87 1.95
C TYR A 318 1.05 15.61 2.12
N ASN A 319 1.10 14.97 3.29
CA ASN A 319 0.35 13.73 3.55
C ASN A 319 -1.17 13.95 3.49
N VAL A 320 -1.68 15.10 3.96
CA VAL A 320 -3.11 15.44 3.86
C VAL A 320 -3.53 15.61 2.41
N PHE A 321 -2.76 16.35 1.61
CA PHE A 321 -3.07 16.55 0.19
C PHE A 321 -2.91 15.27 -0.65
N ASP A 322 -1.95 14.39 -0.31
CA ASP A 322 -1.84 13.05 -0.91
C ASP A 322 -3.10 12.21 -0.62
N LEU A 323 -3.59 12.24 0.62
CA LEU A 323 -4.83 11.54 0.99
C LEU A 323 -6.04 12.11 0.27
N VAL A 324 -6.18 13.44 0.20
CA VAL A 324 -7.28 14.09 -0.52
C VAL A 324 -7.24 13.70 -1.99
N GLY A 325 -6.08 13.77 -2.65
CA GLY A 325 -5.90 13.41 -4.05
C GLY A 325 -6.29 11.95 -4.34
N LYS A 326 -5.79 11.00 -3.53
CA LYS A 326 -6.10 9.57 -3.68
C LYS A 326 -7.54 9.22 -3.26
N SER A 327 -8.17 10.01 -2.42
CA SER A 327 -9.58 9.82 -2.04
C SER A 327 -10.53 10.38 -3.09
N LEU A 328 -10.14 11.46 -3.78
CA LEU A 328 -10.96 12.11 -4.81
C LEU A 328 -11.23 11.20 -6.01
N THR A 329 -10.33 10.24 -6.30
CA THR A 329 -10.51 9.24 -7.37
C THR A 329 -11.69 8.30 -7.13
N ALA A 330 -12.23 8.23 -5.91
CA ALA A 330 -13.48 7.52 -5.61
C ALA A 330 -14.73 8.22 -6.19
N VAL A 331 -14.64 9.53 -6.44
CA VAL A 331 -15.77 10.37 -6.88
C VAL A 331 -15.56 10.88 -8.31
N TYR A 332 -14.32 11.22 -8.66
CA TYR A 332 -13.96 11.77 -9.97
C TYR A 332 -12.89 10.89 -10.63
N LEU A 333 -13.33 10.02 -11.54
CA LEU A 333 -12.42 9.25 -12.40
C LEU A 333 -12.25 9.94 -13.75
N LEU A 334 -11.02 10.37 -14.04
CA LEU A 334 -10.66 10.89 -15.36
C LEU A 334 -10.69 9.74 -16.38
N LYS A 335 -11.76 9.69 -17.18
CA LYS A 335 -11.96 8.61 -18.17
C LYS A 335 -10.92 8.58 -19.30
N ASN A 336 -10.19 9.69 -19.53
CA ASN A 336 -9.22 9.77 -20.62
C ASN A 336 -7.79 9.58 -20.11
N ALA A 337 -7.26 8.37 -20.30
CA ALA A 337 -5.90 7.99 -19.94
C ALA A 337 -4.82 8.89 -20.55
N LYS A 338 -5.01 9.37 -21.79
CA LYS A 338 -4.03 10.24 -22.44
C LYS A 338 -3.93 11.60 -21.76
N ILE A 339 -5.06 12.11 -21.26
CA ILE A 339 -5.11 13.37 -20.50
C ILE A 339 -4.50 13.16 -19.11
N ALA A 340 -4.77 12.03 -18.45
CA ALA A 340 -4.16 11.70 -17.16
C ALA A 340 -2.62 11.59 -17.27
N ILE A 341 -2.14 10.84 -18.26
CA ILE A 341 -0.71 10.66 -18.53
C ILE A 341 -0.09 12.01 -18.93
N GLY A 342 -0.69 12.72 -19.89
CA GLY A 342 -0.21 14.04 -20.33
C GLY A 342 -0.20 15.09 -19.22
N GLY A 343 -1.16 15.05 -18.30
CA GLY A 343 -1.21 15.90 -17.11
C GLY A 343 -0.09 15.60 -16.11
N CYS A 344 0.26 14.32 -15.92
CA CYS A 344 1.41 13.94 -15.09
C CYS A 344 2.70 14.55 -15.66
N PHE A 345 2.98 14.28 -16.94
CA PHE A 345 4.17 14.81 -17.62
C PHE A 345 4.19 16.35 -17.67
N GLY A 346 3.05 16.98 -17.96
CA GLY A 346 2.95 18.43 -18.06
C GLY A 346 3.14 19.15 -16.73
N LEU A 347 2.61 18.61 -15.63
CA LEU A 347 2.78 19.18 -14.29
C LEU A 347 4.24 19.08 -13.82
N GLN A 348 4.92 17.99 -14.16
CA GLN A 348 6.31 17.74 -13.76
C GLN A 348 7.34 18.53 -14.56
N MET A 349 7.02 18.93 -15.80
CA MET A 349 7.87 19.85 -16.59
C MET A 349 7.77 21.31 -16.12
N ALA A 350 6.80 21.64 -15.26
CA ALA A 350 6.60 22.97 -14.71
C ALA A 350 7.26 23.18 -13.33
N ILE A 351 7.80 22.11 -12.74
CA ILE A 351 8.60 22.09 -11.50
C ILE A 351 10.07 22.01 -11.91
#